data_AF-A0A2C1YZJ1-F1
#
_entry.id   AF-A0A2C1YZJ1-F1
#
_cell.length_a   1.000
_cell.length_b   1.000
_cell.length_c   1.000
_cell.angle_alpha   90.00
_cell.angle_beta   90.00
_cell.angle_gamma   90.00
#
_symmetry.space_group_name_H-M   'P 1'
#
loop_
_entity.id
_entity.type
_entity.pdbx_description
1 polymer ?
#
loop_
_entity_poly.entity_id
_entity_poly.type
_entity_poly.pdbx_seq_one_letter_code
_entity_poly.pdbx_strand_id
1 'polypeptide(L)'
;MLEERLLRYAVPALYDRMADIFAAYHIHPYDVHATAIKEDDGYDVSIRFAADFSQVSTKHFTGEQVKHPGEDVTHFFQEAAETCKSFLITDYFKMMKQ
;
A
#
# COMPACT_ATOMS: atom_id res chain seq x y z
N MET A 1 -15.81 -16.98 5.20
CA MET A 1 -15.65 -15.80 4.32
C MET A 1 -14.50 -15.01 4.87
N LEU A 2 -13.49 -14.77 4.05
CA LEU A 2 -12.39 -13.87 4.39
C LEU A 2 -12.92 -12.44 4.30
N GLU A 3 -12.74 -11.63 5.35
CA GLU A 3 -13.31 -10.28 5.44
C GLU A 3 -12.24 -9.24 5.10
N GLU A 4 -12.41 -8.55 3.97
CA GLU A 4 -11.55 -7.42 3.59
C GLU A 4 -11.87 -6.21 4.46
N ARG A 5 -10.83 -5.63 5.08
CA ARG A 5 -10.94 -4.45 5.95
C ARG A 5 -9.87 -3.43 5.59
N LEU A 6 -10.11 -2.16 5.88
CA LEU A 6 -9.09 -1.12 5.69
C LEU A 6 -7.86 -1.44 6.55
N LEU A 7 -6.66 -1.26 5.98
CA LEU A 7 -5.40 -1.61 6.63
C LEU A 7 -5.26 -0.91 7.99
N ARG A 8 -5.66 0.37 8.07
CA ARG A 8 -5.66 1.16 9.33
C ARG A 8 -6.49 0.56 10.47
N TYR A 9 -7.46 -0.30 10.16
CA TYR A 9 -8.30 -0.96 11.17
C TYR A 9 -7.92 -2.42 11.36
N ALA A 10 -7.50 -3.10 10.30
CA ALA A 10 -7.12 -4.50 10.35
C ALA A 10 -5.74 -4.69 11.01
N VAL A 11 -4.77 -3.87 10.60
CA VAL A 11 -3.37 -3.97 10.99
C VAL A 11 -2.73 -2.56 11.11
N PRO A 12 -3.00 -1.82 12.20
CA PRO A 12 -2.54 -0.44 12.36
C PRO A 12 -1.01 -0.28 12.22
N ALA A 13 -0.23 -1.22 12.75
CA ALA A 13 1.24 -1.17 12.67
C ALA A 13 1.77 -1.18 11.21
N LEU A 14 1.13 -1.95 10.32
CA LEU A 14 1.49 -1.95 8.91
C LEU A 14 1.00 -0.67 8.21
N TYR A 15 -0.14 -0.12 8.63
CA TYR A 15 -0.63 1.15 8.10
C TYR A 15 0.30 2.31 8.45
N ASP A 16 0.75 2.40 9.70
CA ASP A 16 1.67 3.47 10.12
C ASP A 16 3.00 3.36 9.35
N ARG A 17 3.53 2.14 9.20
CA ARG A 17 4.74 1.91 8.41
C ARG A 17 4.58 2.30 6.94
N MET A 18 3.44 1.96 6.34
CA MET A 18 3.10 2.38 4.98
C MET A 18 3.03 3.90 4.89
N ALA A 19 2.32 4.56 5.82
CA ALA A 19 2.15 6.01 5.82
C ALA A 19 3.49 6.74 5.93
N ASP A 20 4.39 6.29 6.81
CA ASP A 20 5.74 6.85 6.96
C ASP A 20 6.56 6.73 5.66
N ILE A 21 6.52 5.56 5.02
CA ILE A 21 7.23 5.34 3.76
C ILE A 21 6.63 6.19 2.65
N PHE A 22 5.31 6.21 2.49
CA PHE A 22 4.63 6.94 1.43
C PHE A 22 4.81 8.46 1.58
N ALA A 23 4.87 8.96 2.81
CA ALA A 23 5.19 10.36 3.09
C ALA A 23 6.57 10.77 2.57
N ALA A 24 7.58 9.89 2.66
CA ALA A 24 8.91 10.13 2.09
C ALA A 24 8.90 10.23 0.55
N TYR A 25 7.88 9.68 -0.10
CA TYR A 25 7.65 9.77 -1.55
C TYR A 25 6.67 10.90 -1.93
N HIS A 26 6.23 11.71 -0.97
CA HIS A 26 5.21 12.76 -1.12
C HIS A 26 3.84 12.25 -1.58
N ILE A 27 3.49 11.01 -1.23
CA ILE A 27 2.19 10.42 -1.53
C ILE A 27 1.31 10.58 -0.30
N HIS A 28 0.14 11.19 -0.44
CA HIS A 28 -0.78 11.31 0.68
C HIS A 28 -1.53 9.99 0.90
N PRO A 29 -1.86 9.64 2.15
CA PRO A 29 -2.65 8.43 2.44
C PRO A 29 -4.03 8.38 1.79
N TYR A 30 -4.54 9.52 1.30
CA TYR A 30 -5.80 9.60 0.55
C TYR A 30 -5.65 9.27 -0.95
N ASP A 31 -4.41 9.34 -1.47
CA ASP A 31 -4.11 8.98 -2.86
C ASP A 31 -4.05 7.46 -3.07
N VAL A 32 -4.10 6.70 -1.97
CA VAL A 32 -3.88 5.25 -1.95
C VAL A 32 -4.95 4.57 -1.12
N HIS A 33 -5.43 3.43 -1.58
CA HIS A 33 -6.43 2.64 -0.87
C HIS A 33 -5.81 1.32 -0.42
N ALA A 34 -5.50 1.24 0.87
CA ALA A 34 -4.89 0.06 1.48
C ALA A 34 -5.90 -0.77 2.28
N THR A 35 -6.02 -2.04 1.92
CA THR A 35 -6.86 -3.04 2.60
C THR A 35 -6.03 -4.24 3.05
N ALA A 36 -6.57 -5.00 3.99
CA ALA A 36 -6.04 -6.28 4.41
C ALA A 36 -7.17 -7.31 4.54
N ILE A 37 -6.88 -8.53 4.13
CA ILE A 37 -7.72 -9.70 4.33
C ILE A 37 -7.01 -10.58 5.37
N LYS A 38 -7.72 -10.98 6.43
CA LYS A 38 -7.15 -11.86 7.45
C LYS A 38 -7.19 -13.31 6.97
N GLU A 39 -6.02 -13.94 6.88
CA GLU A 39 -5.82 -15.35 6.57
C GLU A 39 -5.50 -16.15 7.85
N ASP A 40 -5.39 -17.48 7.73
CA ASP A 40 -5.14 -18.37 8.88
C ASP A 40 -3.77 -18.12 9.53
N ASP A 41 -2.74 -17.75 8.76
CA ASP A 41 -1.36 -17.55 9.20
C ASP A 41 -0.88 -16.08 9.15
N GLY A 42 -1.75 -15.15 8.75
CA GLY A 42 -1.34 -13.78 8.52
C GLY A 42 -2.41 -12.89 7.91
N TYR A 43 -1.95 -11.98 7.04
CA TYR A 43 -2.78 -11.00 6.36
C TYR A 43 -2.31 -10.80 4.92
N ASP A 44 -3.25 -10.88 3.99
CA ASP A 44 -3.05 -10.43 2.61
C ASP A 44 -3.29 -8.93 2.55
N VAL A 45 -2.22 -8.16 2.35
CA VAL A 45 -2.27 -6.70 2.25
C VAL A 45 -2.32 -6.30 0.78
N SER A 46 -3.31 -5.47 0.43
CA SER A 46 -3.49 -4.92 -0.91
C SER A 46 -3.43 -3.40 -0.89
N ILE A 47 -2.63 -2.82 -1.78
CA ILE A 47 -2.52 -1.37 -1.98
C ILE A 47 -2.99 -1.05 -3.38
N ARG A 48 -4.08 -0.32 -3.49
CA ARG A 48 -4.61 0.19 -4.76
C ARG A 48 -4.20 1.64 -4.97
N PHE A 49 -3.72 1.97 -6.16
CA PHE A 49 -3.25 3.32 -6.52
C PHE A 49 -3.50 3.61 -8.01
N ALA A 50 -3.13 4.82 -8.46
CA ALA A 50 -3.52 5.48 -9.72
C ALA A 50 -4.90 6.15 -9.66
N ALA A 51 -5.16 7.09 -10.59
CA ALA A 51 -6.36 7.94 -10.58
C ALA A 51 -7.67 7.15 -10.65
N ASP A 52 -7.63 5.94 -11.22
CA ASP A 52 -8.76 5.01 -11.35
C ASP A 52 -8.66 3.80 -10.42
N PHE A 53 -7.65 3.75 -9.54
CA PHE A 53 -7.33 2.58 -8.71
C PHE A 53 -7.09 1.28 -9.50
N SER A 54 -6.70 1.37 -10.78
CA SER A 54 -6.49 0.20 -11.65
C SER A 54 -5.25 -0.62 -11.27
N GLN A 55 -4.29 -0.01 -10.59
CA GLN A 55 -3.08 -0.69 -10.15
C GLN A 55 -3.27 -1.22 -8.74
N VAL A 56 -2.94 -2.50 -8.53
CA VAL A 56 -2.93 -3.12 -7.21
C VAL A 56 -1.62 -3.84 -6.96
N SER A 57 -1.04 -3.60 -5.80
CA SER A 57 0.07 -4.39 -5.27
C SER A 57 -0.43 -5.18 -4.08
N THR A 58 -0.33 -6.51 -4.14
CA THR A 58 -0.79 -7.40 -3.08
C THR A 58 0.37 -8.26 -2.60
N LYS A 59 0.52 -8.39 -1.28
CA LYS A 59 1.51 -9.27 -0.64
C LYS A 59 0.96 -9.87 0.64
N HIS A 60 1.25 -11.14 0.84
CA HIS A 60 0.98 -11.83 2.09
C HIS A 60 2.04 -11.49 3.14
N PHE A 61 1.60 -11.19 4.36
CA PHE A 61 2.47 -11.04 5.52
C PHE A 61 2.04 -11.97 6.64
N THR A 62 2.98 -12.74 7.17
CA THR A 62 2.71 -13.63 8.29
C THR A 62 2.40 -12.83 9.55
N GLY A 63 1.73 -13.46 10.52
CA GLY A 63 1.46 -12.83 11.81
C GLY A 63 2.73 -12.36 12.55
N GLU A 64 3.89 -12.95 12.28
CA GLU A 64 5.17 -12.50 12.82
C GLU A 64 5.66 -11.22 12.12
N GLN A 65 5.62 -11.18 10.78
CA GLN A 65 5.99 -9.98 10.00
C GLN A 65 5.08 -8.79 10.30
N VAL A 66 3.81 -9.05 10.64
CA VAL A 66 2.86 -8.02 11.07
C VAL A 66 3.23 -7.43 12.43
N LYS A 67 3.69 -8.26 13.37
CA LYS A 67 4.10 -7.81 14.72
C LYS A 67 5.48 -7.14 14.70
N HIS A 68 6.36 -7.61 13.84
CA HIS A 68 7.72 -7.14 13.68
C HIS A 68 7.97 -6.80 12.21
N PRO A 69 7.50 -5.62 11.74
CA PRO A 69 7.67 -5.21 10.35
C PRO A 69 9.16 -5.00 10.04
N GLY A 70 9.74 -6.01 9.40
CA GLY A 70 11.14 -6.04 8.99
C GLY A 70 11.40 -5.40 7.63
N GLU A 71 12.52 -5.77 7.02
CA GLU A 71 12.91 -5.28 5.70
C GLU A 71 11.90 -5.67 4.61
N ASP A 72 11.36 -6.89 4.63
CA ASP A 72 10.40 -7.37 3.62
C ASP A 72 9.12 -6.52 3.51
N VAL A 73 8.63 -6.07 4.67
CA VAL A 73 7.48 -5.16 4.77
C VAL A 73 7.84 -3.80 4.22
N THR A 74 9.02 -3.30 4.61
CA THR A 74 9.52 -2.00 4.18
C THR A 74 9.73 -1.96 2.66
N HIS A 75 10.36 -2.99 2.09
CA HIS A 75 10.64 -3.10 0.66
C HIS A 75 9.36 -3.13 -0.17
N PHE A 76 8.35 -3.90 0.27
CA PHE A 76 7.06 -3.95 -0.41
C PHE A 76 6.39 -2.56 -0.49
N PHE A 77 6.37 -1.82 0.62
CA PHE A 77 5.80 -0.48 0.63
C PHE A 77 6.63 0.52 -0.18
N GLN A 78 7.96 0.37 -0.23
CA GLN A 78 8.83 1.19 -1.07
C GLN A 78 8.57 0.95 -2.57
N GLU A 79 8.47 -0.32 -2.99
CA GLU A 79 8.13 -0.68 -4.38
C GLU A 79 6.75 -0.13 -4.78
N ALA A 80 5.76 -0.27 -3.90
CA ALA A 80 4.42 0.27 -4.12
C ALA A 80 4.44 1.81 -4.21
N ALA A 81 5.20 2.49 -3.34
CA ALA A 81 5.33 3.95 -3.35
C ALA A 81 6.06 4.45 -4.61
N GLU A 82 7.13 3.79 -5.02
CA GLU A 82 7.87 4.13 -6.24
C GLU A 82 7.00 3.96 -7.49
N THR A 83 6.26 2.86 -7.56
CA THR A 83 5.31 2.62 -8.64
C THR A 83 4.22 3.69 -8.66
N CYS A 84 3.61 3.99 -7.51
CA CYS A 84 2.60 5.03 -7.37
C CYS A 84 3.11 6.40 -7.84
N LYS A 85 4.30 6.81 -7.40
CA LYS A 85 4.93 8.07 -7.82
C LYS A 85 5.17 8.12 -9.33
N SER A 86 5.62 7.03 -9.93
CA SER A 86 5.83 6.93 -11.38
C SER A 86 4.51 7.13 -12.16
N PHE A 87 3.42 6.53 -11.70
CA PHE A 87 2.09 6.72 -12.30
C PHE A 87 1.56 8.14 -12.13
N LEU A 88 1.67 8.74 -10.93
CA LEU A 88 1.24 10.11 -10.67
C LEU A 88 1.98 11.13 -11.54
N ILE A 89 3.30 10.96 -11.71
CA ILE A 89 4.11 11.79 -12.61
C ILE A 89 3.67 11.59 -14.07
N THR A 90 3.47 10.34 -14.49
CA THR A 90 3.06 10.02 -15.86
C THR A 90 1.71 10.61 -16.22
N ASP A 91 0.73 10.54 -15.31
CA ASP A 91 -0.59 11.14 -15.52
C ASP A 91 -0.54 12.67 -15.49
N TYR A 92 0.28 13.27 -14.63
CA TYR A 92 0.54 14.72 -14.66
C TYR A 92 1.05 15.20 -16.03
N PHE A 93 2.01 14.49 -16.63
CA PHE A 93 2.53 14.86 -17.96
C PHE A 93 1.53 14.63 -19.10
N LYS A 94 0.60 13.67 -18.98
CA LYS A 94 -0.45 13.45 -19.98
C LYS A 94 -1.47 14.59 -20.00
N MET A 95 -1.77 15.20 -18.85
CA MET A 95 -2.74 16.31 -18.77
C MET A 95 -2.19 17.64 -19.30
N MET A 96 -0.87 17.80 -19.44
CA MET A 96 -0.24 19.00 -20.02
C MET A 96 -0.12 19.01 -21.55
N LYS A 97 -0.52 17.93 -22.24
CA LYS A 97 -0.48 17.82 -23.70
C LYS A 97 -1.87 17.87 -24.36
N GLN A 98 -2.81 18.61 -23.78
CA GLN A 98 -4.02 19.04 -24.50
C GLN A 98 -3.94 20.51 -24.89
#